data_AF-A0A355B9N3-F1
#
_entry.id   AF-A0A355B9N3-F1
#
_cell.length_a   1.000
_cell.length_b   1.000
_cell.length_c   1.000
_cell.angle_alpha   90.00
_cell.angle_beta   90.00
_cell.angle_gamma   90.00
#
_symmetry.space_group_name_H-M   'P 1'
#
loop_
_entity.id
_entity.type
_entity.pdbx_description
1 polymer ?
#
loop_
_entity_poly.entity_id
_entity_poly.type
_entity_poly.pdbx_seq_one_letter_code
_entity_poly.pdbx_strand_id
1 'polypeptide(L)'
;MCASAENNAVSSYISFDEKLLDKGECVFIGGKTFVVTYQEKDFYSNDSHNLVLYLKDEKYRSKLNQLYLVTCINKSLGHKYSWGDSISHRKIQTDKVSLPTKNNQPNYELMETLISAIQKCVIKEVVLYADKMSGNKTVANTSK
;
A
#
# COMPACT_ATOMS: atom_id res chain seq x y z
N MET A 1 -8.29 1.50 -12.98
CA MET A 1 -8.43 1.01 -11.59
C MET A 1 -9.88 0.74 -11.29
N CYS A 2 -10.18 -0.31 -10.53
CA CYS A 2 -11.51 -0.66 -10.05
C CYS A 2 -11.51 -0.79 -8.52
N ALA A 3 -12.67 -0.95 -7.90
CA ALA A 3 -12.78 -1.01 -6.43
C ALA A 3 -12.50 -2.42 -5.85
N SER A 4 -11.71 -3.26 -6.52
CA SER A 4 -11.43 -4.65 -6.12
C SER A 4 -10.18 -4.76 -5.24
N ALA A 5 -10.20 -5.63 -4.23
CA ALA A 5 -9.00 -5.95 -3.42
C ALA A 5 -7.97 -6.79 -4.19
N GLU A 6 -8.39 -7.42 -5.29
CA GLU A 6 -7.52 -8.24 -6.14
C GLU A 6 -6.61 -7.41 -7.03
N ASN A 7 -5.41 -7.92 -7.30
CA ASN A 7 -4.44 -7.34 -8.23
C ASN A 7 -4.17 -5.83 -8.01
N ASN A 8 -4.10 -5.40 -6.74
CA ASN A 8 -3.98 -3.99 -6.35
C ASN A 8 -5.01 -3.07 -7.01
N ALA A 9 -6.23 -3.54 -7.27
CA ALA A 9 -7.29 -2.81 -7.97
C ALA A 9 -7.03 -2.53 -9.49
N VAL A 10 -6.02 -3.13 -10.11
CA VAL A 10 -5.75 -3.00 -11.55
C VAL A 10 -6.68 -3.91 -12.35
N SER A 11 -7.52 -3.31 -13.19
CA SER A 11 -8.50 -4.03 -14.03
C SER A 11 -7.99 -4.38 -15.43
N SER A 12 -7.24 -3.47 -16.06
CA SER A 12 -6.77 -3.59 -17.44
C SER A 12 -5.69 -2.54 -17.74
N TYR A 13 -4.98 -2.72 -18.84
CA TYR A 13 -4.06 -1.73 -19.42
C TYR A 13 -4.69 -1.18 -20.70
N ILE A 14 -4.69 0.14 -20.85
CA ILE A 14 -5.35 0.85 -21.95
C ILE A 14 -4.42 1.97 -22.46
N SER A 15 -4.60 2.38 -23.72
CA SER A 15 -4.07 3.64 -24.23
C SER A 15 -5.06 4.76 -23.91
N PHE A 16 -4.56 5.97 -23.62
CA PHE A 16 -5.39 7.07 -23.10
C PHE A 16 -4.74 8.44 -23.29
N ASP A 17 -5.51 9.49 -23.05
CA ASP A 17 -5.08 10.90 -23.04
C ASP A 17 -4.51 11.28 -21.67
N GLU A 18 -3.18 11.50 -21.62
CA GLU A 18 -2.39 11.79 -20.42
C GLU A 18 -2.95 12.87 -19.48
N LYS A 19 -3.83 13.77 -19.96
CA LYS A 19 -4.42 14.85 -19.14
C LYS A 19 -5.31 14.38 -18.00
N LEU A 20 -5.77 13.13 -18.06
CA LEU A 20 -6.69 12.53 -17.10
C LEU A 20 -6.00 11.52 -16.16
N LEU A 21 -4.66 11.48 -16.17
CA LEU A 21 -3.86 10.59 -15.33
C LEU A 21 -3.83 11.03 -13.87
N ASP A 22 -4.13 10.08 -12.98
CA ASP A 22 -3.68 10.15 -11.60
C ASP A 22 -2.22 9.70 -11.53
N LYS A 23 -1.38 10.47 -10.83
CA LYS A 23 0.02 10.12 -10.60
C LYS A 23 0.15 8.93 -9.65
N GLY A 24 1.11 8.06 -9.95
CA GLY A 24 1.49 6.95 -9.10
C GLY A 24 2.17 7.39 -7.81
N GLU A 25 2.83 6.43 -7.16
CA GLU A 25 3.47 6.60 -5.86
C GLU A 25 2.51 7.12 -4.79
N CYS A 26 1.27 6.62 -4.79
CA CYS A 26 0.17 7.13 -3.97
C CYS A 26 -0.65 6.01 -3.33
N VAL A 27 -1.52 6.39 -2.39
CA VAL A 27 -2.55 5.50 -1.85
C VAL A 27 -3.86 5.73 -2.58
N PHE A 28 -4.41 4.67 -3.16
CA PHE A 28 -5.72 4.67 -3.80
C PHE A 28 -6.77 4.09 -2.84
N ILE A 29 -7.97 4.68 -2.82
CA ILE A 29 -9.12 4.20 -2.05
C ILE A 29 -10.31 4.04 -2.98
N GLY A 30 -10.83 2.81 -3.08
CA GLY A 30 -12.08 2.52 -3.78
C GLY A 30 -13.26 3.13 -3.03
N GLY A 31 -14.01 4.04 -3.67
CA GLY A 31 -15.03 4.86 -2.99
C GLY A 31 -16.15 4.05 -2.33
N LYS A 32 -16.64 3.02 -3.03
CA LYS A 32 -17.75 2.19 -2.56
C LYS A 32 -17.33 0.99 -1.72
N THR A 33 -16.19 0.39 -2.02
CA THR A 33 -15.73 -0.85 -1.37
C THR A 33 -14.77 -0.57 -0.22
N PHE A 34 -14.26 0.66 -0.11
CA PHE A 34 -13.19 1.04 0.80
C PHE A 34 -11.92 0.18 0.66
N VAL A 35 -11.65 -0.34 -0.54
CA VAL A 35 -10.40 -1.04 -0.81
C VAL A 35 -9.27 -0.01 -0.87
N VAL A 36 -8.26 -0.16 0.00
CA VAL A 36 -7.09 0.72 0.06
C VAL A 36 -5.86 0.00 -0.48
N THR A 37 -5.23 0.55 -1.51
CA THR A 37 -4.06 -0.04 -2.18
C THR A 37 -2.99 0.99 -2.45
N TYR A 38 -1.75 0.52 -2.63
CA TYR A 38 -0.65 1.34 -3.12
C TYR A 38 -0.55 1.24 -4.64
N GLN A 39 -0.44 2.38 -5.32
CA GLN A 39 -0.22 2.45 -6.75
C GLN A 39 1.20 2.93 -7.03
N GLU A 40 2.01 2.07 -7.66
CA GLU A 40 3.40 2.40 -8.00
C GLU A 40 3.51 3.19 -9.30
N LYS A 41 2.55 3.02 -10.22
CA LYS A 41 2.55 3.63 -11.54
C LYS A 41 1.36 4.57 -11.69
N ASP A 42 1.51 5.54 -12.57
CA ASP A 42 0.44 6.39 -13.09
C ASP A 42 -0.74 5.54 -13.60
N PHE A 43 -1.97 5.98 -13.32
CA PHE A 43 -3.17 5.19 -13.59
C PHE A 43 -4.40 6.05 -13.88
N TYR A 44 -5.48 5.38 -14.31
CA TYR A 44 -6.81 5.96 -14.46
C TYR A 44 -7.77 5.38 -13.44
N SER A 45 -8.46 6.25 -12.71
CA SER A 45 -9.68 5.87 -12.01
C SER A 45 -10.88 5.90 -12.97
N ASN A 46 -11.72 4.87 -12.92
CA ASN A 46 -12.94 4.80 -13.72
C ASN A 46 -14.20 5.28 -12.96
N ASP A 47 -14.05 5.68 -11.69
CA ASP A 47 -15.15 6.08 -10.80
C ASP A 47 -14.75 7.37 -10.06
N SER A 48 -15.65 8.35 -10.05
CA SER A 48 -15.47 9.66 -9.40
C SER A 48 -15.52 9.61 -7.88
N HIS A 49 -16.00 8.50 -7.29
CA HIS A 49 -16.00 8.31 -5.85
C HIS A 49 -14.67 7.77 -5.32
N ASN A 50 -13.78 7.28 -6.20
CA ASN A 50 -12.46 6.85 -5.77
C ASN A 50 -11.63 8.05 -5.34
N LEU A 51 -10.75 7.82 -4.37
CA LEU A 51 -9.88 8.85 -3.84
C LEU A 51 -8.42 8.46 -4.03
N VAL A 52 -7.60 9.48 -4.25
CA VAL A 52 -6.15 9.35 -4.32
C VAL A 52 -5.54 10.22 -3.24
N LEU A 53 -4.68 9.63 -2.41
CA LEU A 53 -3.98 10.31 -1.34
C LEU A 53 -2.49 10.38 -1.67
N TYR A 54 -2.01 11.61 -1.80
CA TYR A 54 -0.60 11.92 -1.97
C TYR A 54 0.00 12.33 -0.63
N LEU A 55 1.13 11.71 -0.28
CA LEU A 55 1.89 12.14 0.88
C LEU A 55 2.46 13.53 0.62
N LYS A 56 2.11 14.49 1.48
CA LYS A 56 2.52 15.90 1.33
C LYS A 56 4.04 16.09 1.39
N ASP A 57 4.71 15.31 2.24
CA ASP A 57 6.17 15.33 2.34
C ASP A 57 6.77 14.34 1.34
N GLU A 58 7.17 14.87 0.18
CA GLU A 58 7.70 14.10 -0.94
C GLU A 58 8.97 13.35 -0.61
N LYS A 59 9.78 13.88 0.31
CA LYS A 59 11.01 13.24 0.76
C LYS A 59 10.76 11.84 1.32
N TYR A 60 9.59 11.60 1.91
CA TYR A 60 9.24 10.34 2.54
C TYR A 60 8.26 9.49 1.72
N ARG A 61 7.98 9.86 0.46
CA ARG A 61 7.04 9.15 -0.44
C ARG A 61 7.63 7.86 -1.02
N SER A 62 8.31 7.05 -0.20
CA SER A 62 8.81 5.76 -0.61
C SER A 62 7.70 4.70 -0.67
N LYS A 63 7.90 3.68 -1.50
CA LYS A 63 7.01 2.51 -1.57
C LYS A 63 6.76 1.87 -0.19
N LEU A 64 7.80 1.76 0.64
CA LEU A 64 7.68 1.16 1.97
C LEU A 64 6.82 2.01 2.92
N ASN A 65 7.02 3.33 2.92
CA ASN A 65 6.17 4.23 3.70
C ASN A 65 4.71 4.18 3.22
N GLN A 66 4.49 4.20 1.91
CA GLN A 66 3.14 4.13 1.34
C GLN A 66 2.43 2.82 1.69
N LEU A 67 3.12 1.67 1.66
CA LEU A 67 2.56 0.39 2.11
C LEU A 67 2.18 0.39 3.60
N TYR A 68 2.99 1.05 4.44
CA TYR A 68 2.64 1.23 5.85
C TYR A 68 1.40 2.11 6.00
N LEU A 69 1.31 3.21 5.25
CA LEU A 69 0.14 4.11 5.25
C LEU A 69 -1.13 3.40 4.82
N VAL A 70 -1.08 2.57 3.76
CA VAL A 70 -2.19 1.68 3.36
C VAL A 70 -2.68 0.85 4.55
N THR A 71 -1.75 0.26 5.31
CA THR A 71 -2.08 -0.55 6.49
C THR A 71 -2.77 0.29 7.57
N CYS A 72 -2.23 1.47 7.89
CA CYS A 72 -2.80 2.37 8.89
C CYS A 72 -4.20 2.85 8.52
N ILE A 73 -4.41 3.25 7.26
CA ILE A 73 -5.70 3.71 6.75
C ILE A 73 -6.72 2.56 6.81
N ASN A 74 -6.36 1.37 6.30
CA ASN A 74 -7.23 0.20 6.36
C ASN A 74 -7.64 -0.14 7.80
N LYS A 75 -6.69 -0.18 8.74
CA LYS A 75 -6.97 -0.53 10.13
C LYS A 75 -7.77 0.55 10.87
N SER A 76 -7.51 1.81 10.57
CA SER A 76 -8.14 2.93 11.27
C SER A 76 -9.54 3.25 10.73
N LEU A 77 -9.77 3.08 9.43
CA LEU A 77 -10.99 3.56 8.77
C LEU A 77 -11.84 2.45 8.13
N GLY A 78 -11.32 1.23 8.01
CA GLY A 78 -12.03 0.12 7.36
C GLY A 78 -13.35 -0.28 8.01
N HIS A 79 -13.55 0.04 9.29
CA HIS A 79 -14.81 -0.16 10.00
C HIS A 79 -15.79 1.01 9.85
N LYS A 80 -15.32 2.17 9.37
CA LYS A 80 -16.10 3.41 9.28
C LYS A 80 -16.90 3.48 7.99
N TYR A 81 -16.40 2.89 6.91
CA TYR A 81 -16.99 2.99 5.59
C TYR A 81 -17.54 1.65 5.11
N SER A 82 -18.65 1.71 4.39
CA SER A 82 -19.29 0.54 3.81
C SER A 82 -19.92 0.90 2.47
N TRP A 83 -20.44 -0.11 1.77
CA TRP A 83 -21.11 0.14 0.49
C TRP A 83 -22.29 1.12 0.61
N GLY A 84 -23.08 1.02 1.70
CA GLY A 84 -24.19 1.95 1.99
C GLY A 84 -23.75 3.29 2.57
N ASP A 85 -22.55 3.39 3.12
CA ASP A 85 -21.96 4.62 3.65
C ASP A 85 -20.54 4.82 3.10
N SER A 86 -20.50 5.18 1.81
CA SER A 86 -19.24 5.31 1.06
C SER A 86 -18.40 6.48 1.55
N ILE A 87 -17.08 6.34 1.41
CA ILE A 87 -16.13 7.43 1.65
C ILE A 87 -16.30 8.54 0.59
N SER A 88 -15.97 9.77 0.97
CA SER A 88 -15.88 10.90 0.03
C SER A 88 -14.80 11.88 0.47
N HIS A 89 -14.38 12.75 -0.45
CA HIS A 89 -13.42 13.81 -0.16
C HIS A 89 -13.85 14.64 1.06
N ARG A 90 -15.15 14.93 1.24
CA ARG A 90 -15.62 15.69 2.40
C ARG A 90 -15.51 14.92 3.71
N LYS A 91 -15.82 13.62 3.72
CA LYS A 91 -15.84 12.81 4.96
C LYS A 91 -14.42 12.57 5.49
N ILE A 92 -13.50 12.19 4.61
CA ILE A 92 -12.13 11.81 5.00
C ILE A 92 -11.34 12.97 5.63
N GLN A 93 -11.67 14.22 5.32
CA GLN A 93 -10.98 15.41 5.89
C GLN A 93 -11.09 15.53 7.41
N THR A 94 -12.10 14.87 8.00
CA THR A 94 -12.30 14.84 9.46
C THR A 94 -11.72 13.60 10.12
N ASP A 95 -11.25 12.64 9.33
CA ASP A 95 -10.69 11.39 9.82
C ASP A 95 -9.29 11.58 10.37
N LYS A 96 -8.96 10.75 11.36
CA LYS A 96 -7.64 10.70 11.96
C LYS A 96 -7.11 9.29 11.86
N VAL A 97 -5.87 9.17 11.41
CA VAL A 97 -5.13 7.92 11.33
C VAL A 97 -3.89 8.06 12.18
N SER A 98 -3.68 7.13 13.11
CA SER A 98 -2.51 7.13 13.99
C SER A 98 -1.30 6.55 13.27
N LEU A 99 -0.17 7.24 13.37
CA LEU A 99 1.13 6.82 12.84
C LEU A 99 2.15 6.72 13.97
N PRO A 100 3.22 5.92 13.82
CA PRO A 100 4.36 5.99 14.73
C PRO A 100 4.96 7.39 14.71
N THR A 101 5.41 7.88 15.87
CA THR A 101 5.96 9.23 16.00
C THR A 101 7.36 9.25 16.60
N LYS A 102 8.15 10.25 16.21
CA LYS A 102 9.48 10.60 16.76
C LYS A 102 9.52 12.12 16.82
N ASN A 103 9.75 12.69 18.01
CA ASN A 103 9.73 14.14 18.23
C ASN A 103 8.44 14.82 17.74
N ASN A 104 7.28 14.22 18.03
CA ASN A 104 5.95 14.69 17.61
C ASN A 104 5.73 14.79 16.09
N GLN A 105 6.60 14.17 15.28
CA GLN A 105 6.44 14.05 13.84
C GLN A 105 6.30 12.57 13.44
N PRO A 106 5.66 12.24 12.31
CA PRO A 106 5.63 10.86 11.81
C PRO A 106 7.03 10.28 11.65
N ASN A 107 7.25 9.08 12.18
CA ASN A 107 8.53 8.39 12.10
C ASN A 107 8.59 7.49 10.86
N TYR A 108 8.85 8.09 9.71
CA TYR A 108 8.93 7.40 8.42
C TYR A 108 10.05 6.35 8.38
N GLU A 109 11.21 6.62 8.98
CA GLU A 109 12.31 5.65 9.04
C GLU A 109 11.89 4.34 9.73
N LEU A 110 11.09 4.45 10.80
CA LEU A 110 10.54 3.28 11.49
C LEU A 110 9.52 2.54 10.61
N MET A 111 8.65 3.27 9.90
CA MET A 111 7.67 2.67 8.97
C MET A 111 8.39 1.84 7.90
N GLU A 112 9.43 2.39 7.26
CA GLU A 112 10.24 1.66 6.27
C GLU A 112 10.91 0.43 6.88
N THR A 113 11.53 0.60 8.04
CA THR A 113 12.24 -0.49 8.73
C THR A 113 11.31 -1.66 9.03
N LEU A 114 10.08 -1.38 9.50
CA LEU A 114 9.09 -2.40 9.82
C LEU A 114 8.62 -3.15 8.57
N ILE A 115 8.26 -2.43 7.49
CA ILE A 115 7.84 -3.09 6.23
C ILE A 115 9.00 -3.91 5.64
N SER A 116 10.22 -3.36 5.64
CA SER A 116 11.40 -4.07 5.15
C SER A 116 11.69 -5.34 5.95
N ALA A 117 11.59 -5.28 7.29
CA ALA A 117 11.78 -6.44 8.15
C ALA A 117 10.74 -7.54 7.86
N ILE A 118 9.46 -7.18 7.73
CA ILE A 118 8.38 -8.13 7.39
C ILE A 118 8.65 -8.79 6.03
N GLN A 119 8.98 -7.99 5.01
CA GLN A 119 9.30 -8.52 3.68
C GLN A 119 10.50 -9.47 3.72
N LYS A 120 11.56 -9.13 4.44
CA LYS A 120 12.75 -10.00 4.60
C LYS A 120 12.41 -11.32 5.30
N CYS A 121 11.57 -11.29 6.34
CA CYS A 121 11.11 -12.51 7.01
C CYS A 121 10.35 -13.42 6.05
N VAL A 122 9.40 -12.87 5.29
CA VAL A 122 8.61 -13.64 4.32
C VAL A 122 9.48 -14.21 3.20
N ILE A 123 10.38 -13.41 2.61
CA ILE A 123 11.29 -13.86 1.55
C ILE A 123 12.18 -15.00 2.05
N LYS A 124 12.72 -14.88 3.27
CA LYS A 124 13.54 -15.93 3.88
C LYS A 124 12.78 -17.25 3.99
N GLU A 125 11.53 -17.21 4.47
CA GLU A 125 10.71 -18.41 4.61
C GLU A 125 10.40 -19.05 3.25
N VAL A 126 10.08 -18.25 2.23
CA VAL A 126 9.83 -18.73 0.86
C VAL A 126 11.08 -19.39 0.27
N VAL A 127 12.27 -18.79 0.45
CA VAL A 127 13.53 -19.37 -0.03
C VAL A 127 13.80 -20.72 0.64
N LEU A 128 13.68 -20.81 1.97
CA LEU A 128 13.87 -22.06 2.70
C LEU A 128 12.88 -23.15 2.25
N TYR A 129 11.63 -22.78 1.98
CA TYR A 129 10.64 -23.69 1.45
C TYR A 129 11.01 -24.17 0.04
N ALA A 130 11.41 -23.27 -0.85
CA ALA A 130 11.84 -23.61 -2.21
C ALA A 130 13.05 -24.55 -2.20
N ASP A 131 14.08 -24.27 -1.39
CA ASP A 131 15.27 -25.13 -1.26
C ASP A 131 14.92 -26.55 -0.81
N LYS A 132 13.99 -26.67 0.15
CA LYS A 132 13.46 -27.95 0.62
C LYS A 132 12.75 -28.72 -0.50
N MET A 133 11.98 -28.04 -1.34
CA MET A 133 11.26 -28.63 -2.46
C MET A 133 12.17 -29.00 -3.63
N SER A 134 13.23 -28.21 -3.87
CA SER A 134 14.22 -28.44 -4.93
C SER A 134 15.26 -29.51 -4.57
N GLY A 135 15.23 -30.05 -3.34
CA GLY A 135 16.17 -31.10 -2.90
C GLY A 135 17.60 -30.60 -2.64
N ASN A 136 17.81 -29.27 -2.61
CA ASN A 136 19.11 -28.69 -2.29
C ASN A 136 19.36 -28.84 -0.79
N LYS A 137 20.05 -29.92 -0.41
CA LYS A 137 20.67 -30.03 0.93
C LYS A 137 21.68 -28.90 1.04
N THR A 138 21.36 -27.88 1.83
CA THR A 138 22.28 -26.81 2.17
C THR A 138 23.53 -27.44 2.79
N VAL A 139 24.64 -27.45 2.06
CA VAL A 139 25.95 -27.82 2.60
C VAL A 139 26.29 -26.73 3.60
N ALA A 140 26.19 -27.05 4.89
CA ALA A 140 26.61 -26.16 5.95
C ALA A 140 28.12 -25.88 5.76
N ASN A 141 28.47 -24.66 5.35
CA ASN A 141 29.83 -24.17 5.43
C ASN A 141 30.20 -24.00 6.90
N THR A 142 30.71 -25.07 7.51
CA THR A 142 31.59 -24.97 8.67
C THR A 142 33.00 -24.66 8.18
N SER A 143 33.43 -23.42 8.38
CA SER A 143 34.85 -23.07 8.34
C SER A 143 35.34 -22.91 9.78
N LYS A 144 36.34 -23.71 10.11
CA LYS A 144 37.18 -23.66 11.32
C LYS A 144 37.97 -22.36 11.40
#